data_AF-A0A961F925-F1
#
_entry.id   AF-A0A961F925-F1
#
_cell.length_a   1.000
_cell.length_b   1.000
_cell.length_c   1.000
_cell.angle_alpha   90.00
_cell.angle_beta   90.00
_cell.angle_gamma   90.00
#
_symmetry.space_group_name_H-M   'P 1'
#
loop_
_entity.id
_entity.type
_entity.pdbx_description
1 polymer ?
#
loop_
_entity_poly.entity_id
_entity_poly.type
_entity_poly.pdbx_seq_one_letter_code
_entity_poly.pdbx_strand_id
1 'polypeptide(L)'
;MITNLLQEDAELKRVTQKPKDQKPQFEWSSLAGSGEDILPKPINVNVGGADRDFDEREIADTVGCAITDLLLARQREKEIFNDQNRNLVQMIARSVTQELHQRSNDLGEEAPAVSAADIYQVIEKALVKHNAHDVARTLAEKQKHVNERQTSGTPSPLIVPTKVIRRNGQLVAWNHNKIEIAVRKAFLSLELDSSPAVQIAEAVSGAAAKDAKKFMHIEDVQNMVEEELMKQGYYKVARSYIQYRALRNNLRDDEQGEAQQAATLESEQQQALVMVKAPNGDSYLWDGQDLKKRIDFAMLGLDLCVSRNEIEMELRRSIFNEISEESLKTTIILNARTLMQEDADFAKFAARMLLSYIYEEVLGWDIVRDGIEQLPAFHRRAFRRNLARGVEIDRIHPRLLEFDLDKLADALDPAADMDFDFLGIQTLYDRYLIVDKKAKPNRRLEAPQLFWMRVAMGLCVAEKENPEERIIALYRLYKGRRFCSSTPTLFNSGTMHSQLSSCYLYKVDDSIESI
;
A
#
# COMPACT_ATOMS: atom_id res chain seq x y z
N MET A 1 -5.27 -9.22 28.55
CA MET A 1 -6.41 -8.34 28.90
C MET A 1 -6.90 -7.58 27.66
N ILE A 2 -6.07 -6.77 26.99
CA ILE A 2 -6.48 -5.96 25.83
C ILE A 2 -6.85 -6.79 24.59
N THR A 3 -6.19 -7.92 24.34
CA THR A 3 -6.55 -8.86 23.25
C THR A 3 -7.94 -9.48 23.42
N ASN A 4 -8.32 -9.83 24.65
CA ASN A 4 -9.67 -10.32 24.98
C ASN A 4 -10.72 -9.21 24.78
N LEU A 5 -10.35 -7.97 25.13
CA LEU A 5 -11.18 -6.77 24.92
C LEU A 5 -11.51 -6.53 23.44
N LEU A 6 -10.55 -6.79 22.55
CA LEU A 6 -10.70 -6.59 21.10
C LEU A 6 -11.67 -7.58 20.48
N GLN A 7 -11.55 -8.86 20.85
CA GLN A 7 -12.49 -9.90 20.42
C GLN A 7 -13.89 -9.62 20.95
N GLU A 8 -14.00 -9.22 22.23
CA GLU A 8 -15.25 -8.84 22.85
C GLU A 8 -15.89 -7.62 22.15
N ASP A 9 -15.12 -6.56 21.84
CA ASP A 9 -15.63 -5.39 21.11
C ASP A 9 -16.07 -5.70 19.67
N ALA A 10 -15.40 -6.64 18.99
CA ALA A 10 -15.78 -7.09 17.66
C ALA A 10 -17.12 -7.83 17.68
N GLU A 11 -17.28 -8.77 18.63
CA GLU A 11 -18.52 -9.53 18.78
C GLU A 11 -19.65 -8.65 19.32
N LEU A 12 -19.35 -7.71 20.21
CA LEU A 12 -20.31 -6.73 20.71
C LEU A 12 -20.86 -5.84 19.58
N LYS A 13 -19.99 -5.39 18.66
CA LYS A 13 -20.41 -4.65 17.46
C LYS A 13 -21.33 -5.49 16.58
N ARG A 14 -21.04 -6.79 16.41
CA ARG A 14 -21.90 -7.72 15.66
C ARG A 14 -23.25 -7.94 16.34
N VAL A 15 -23.26 -8.14 17.66
CA VAL A 15 -24.46 -8.38 18.46
C VAL A 15 -25.34 -7.14 18.51
N THR A 16 -24.79 -5.96 18.77
CA THR A 16 -25.54 -4.69 18.80
C THR A 16 -26.23 -4.37 17.47
N GLN A 17 -25.72 -4.87 16.34
CA GLN A 17 -26.33 -4.71 15.02
C GLN A 17 -27.42 -5.74 14.69
N LYS A 18 -27.52 -6.85 15.43
CA LYS A 18 -28.59 -7.83 15.20
C LYS A 18 -29.97 -7.22 15.54
N PRO A 19 -31.00 -7.41 14.70
CA PRO A 19 -32.38 -7.00 15.02
C PRO A 19 -32.84 -7.54 16.37
N LYS A 20 -33.72 -6.79 17.07
CA LYS A 20 -34.28 -7.21 18.39
C LYS A 20 -34.94 -8.59 18.32
N ASP A 21 -35.53 -8.93 17.17
CA ASP A 21 -36.25 -10.19 16.94
C ASP A 21 -35.32 -11.42 16.87
N GLN A 22 -34.01 -11.19 16.67
CA GLN A 22 -32.99 -12.23 16.60
C GLN A 22 -32.20 -12.38 17.92
N LYS A 23 -32.65 -11.72 18.98
CA LYS A 23 -32.05 -11.77 20.32
C LYS A 23 -33.03 -12.40 21.32
N PRO A 24 -32.53 -13.07 22.35
CA PRO A 24 -33.37 -13.53 23.45
C PRO A 24 -34.06 -12.32 24.10
N GLN A 25 -35.38 -12.40 24.23
CA GLN A 25 -36.21 -11.37 24.86
C GLN A 25 -36.38 -11.69 26.34
N PHE A 26 -36.16 -10.69 27.19
CA PHE A 26 -36.34 -10.78 28.63
C PHE A 26 -37.18 -9.60 29.10
N GLU A 27 -38.03 -9.82 30.10
CA GLU A 27 -38.92 -8.80 30.65
C GLU A 27 -38.17 -7.86 31.62
N TRP A 28 -37.14 -7.17 31.14
CA TRP A 28 -36.35 -6.23 31.95
C TRP A 28 -37.19 -5.09 32.52
N SER A 29 -38.19 -4.62 31.76
CA SER A 29 -39.13 -3.57 32.17
C SER A 29 -39.98 -3.94 33.39
N SER A 30 -40.25 -5.24 33.62
CA SER A 30 -41.04 -5.71 34.78
C SER A 30 -40.32 -5.55 36.12
N LEU A 31 -39.00 -5.31 36.09
CA LEU A 31 -38.18 -5.14 37.30
C LEU A 31 -38.32 -3.73 37.91
N ALA A 32 -38.77 -2.76 37.11
CA ALA A 32 -39.06 -1.40 37.56
C ALA A 32 -40.41 -1.34 38.30
N GLY A 33 -40.51 -0.51 39.35
CA GLY A 33 -41.77 -0.30 40.08
C GLY A 33 -42.21 -1.37 41.10
N SER A 34 -41.31 -2.26 41.56
CA SER A 34 -41.63 -3.29 42.58
C SER A 34 -41.60 -2.80 44.04
N GLY A 35 -41.51 -1.50 44.30
CA GLY A 35 -41.60 -0.91 45.63
C GLY A 35 -42.70 0.15 45.68
N GLU A 36 -43.62 0.01 46.63
CA GLU A 36 -44.57 1.06 47.01
C GLU A 36 -43.81 2.25 47.61
N ASP A 37 -43.21 3.09 46.77
CA ASP A 37 -42.69 4.39 47.17
C ASP A 37 -43.28 5.47 46.26
N ILE A 38 -43.88 6.47 46.90
CA ILE A 38 -44.55 7.61 46.28
C ILE A 38 -43.51 8.35 45.42
N LEU A 39 -43.59 8.20 44.09
CA LEU A 39 -42.75 8.97 43.16
C LEU A 39 -43.09 10.47 43.31
N PRO A 40 -42.11 11.36 43.57
CA PRO A 40 -42.32 12.81 43.53
C PRO A 40 -42.62 13.30 42.10
N LYS A 41 -42.96 14.60 41.96
CA LYS A 41 -43.43 15.31 40.74
C LYS A 41 -42.99 14.68 39.40
N PRO A 42 -43.88 14.61 38.38
CA PRO A 42 -43.56 14.04 37.08
C PRO A 42 -42.39 14.80 36.42
N ILE A 43 -41.40 14.04 35.93
CA ILE A 43 -40.25 14.59 35.20
C ILE A 43 -40.59 14.59 33.72
N ASN A 44 -40.58 15.78 33.11
CA ASN A 44 -40.75 15.92 31.66
C ASN A 44 -39.44 15.58 30.94
N VAL A 45 -39.53 14.67 29.97
CA VAL A 45 -38.42 14.23 29.12
C VAL A 45 -38.71 14.61 27.68
N ASN A 46 -37.72 15.20 27.00
CA ASN A 46 -37.77 15.44 25.56
C ASN A 46 -37.01 14.33 24.81
N VAL A 47 -37.73 13.48 24.09
CA VAL A 47 -37.15 12.43 23.25
C VAL A 47 -37.63 12.60 21.81
N GLY A 48 -36.73 12.94 20.89
CA GLY A 48 -37.07 13.08 19.47
C GLY A 48 -38.02 14.26 19.17
N GLY A 49 -38.02 15.29 20.02
CA GLY A 49 -38.87 16.48 19.84
C GLY A 49 -40.28 16.36 20.43
N ALA A 50 -40.60 15.26 21.10
CA ALA A 50 -41.84 15.09 21.86
C ALA A 50 -41.56 15.12 23.37
N ASP A 51 -42.32 15.93 24.10
CA ASP A 51 -42.30 15.96 25.56
C ASP A 51 -43.24 14.88 26.10
N ARG A 52 -42.74 14.05 27.01
CA ARG A 52 -43.50 13.01 27.69
C ARG A 52 -42.99 12.78 29.11
N ASP A 53 -43.79 12.11 29.93
CA ASP A 53 -43.41 11.74 31.28
C ASP A 53 -42.31 10.68 31.28
N PHE A 54 -41.37 10.80 32.22
CA PHE A 54 -40.33 9.82 32.50
C PHE A 54 -40.92 8.48 32.98
N ASP A 55 -40.46 7.36 32.40
CA ASP A 55 -40.82 6.00 32.83
C ASP A 55 -39.57 5.21 33.25
N GLU A 56 -39.54 4.78 34.52
CA GLU A 56 -38.45 3.95 35.08
C GLU A 56 -38.26 2.64 34.29
N ARG A 57 -39.33 2.10 33.69
CA ARG A 57 -39.28 0.87 32.90
C ARG A 57 -38.37 0.98 31.68
N GLU A 58 -38.25 2.18 31.10
CA GLU A 58 -37.37 2.43 29.96
C GLU A 58 -35.90 2.36 30.34
N ILE A 59 -35.55 2.78 31.57
CA ILE A 59 -34.19 2.67 32.10
C ILE A 59 -33.84 1.20 32.32
N ALA A 60 -34.76 0.44 32.92
CA ALA A 60 -34.58 -0.99 33.14
C ALA A 60 -34.40 -1.74 31.81
N ASP A 61 -35.20 -1.43 30.78
CA ASP A 61 -35.04 -2.03 29.45
C ASP A 61 -33.71 -1.63 28.79
N THR A 62 -33.31 -0.36 28.90
CA THR A 62 -32.06 0.15 28.31
C THR A 62 -30.83 -0.54 28.92
N VAL A 63 -30.77 -0.61 30.25
CA VAL A 63 -29.67 -1.27 30.98
C VAL A 63 -29.70 -2.79 30.78
N GLY A 64 -30.88 -3.41 30.86
CA GLY A 64 -31.07 -4.84 30.63
C GLY A 64 -30.68 -5.26 29.21
N CYS A 65 -31.04 -4.47 28.20
CA CYS A 65 -30.60 -4.67 26.82
C CYS A 65 -29.08 -4.52 26.67
N ALA A 66 -28.42 -3.64 27.42
CA ALA A 66 -26.96 -3.52 27.41
C ALA A 66 -26.27 -4.73 28.04
N ILE A 67 -26.81 -5.26 29.15
CA ILE A 67 -26.34 -6.50 29.78
C ILE A 67 -26.52 -7.69 28.84
N THR A 68 -27.69 -7.78 28.19
CA THR A 68 -28.00 -8.84 27.22
C THR A 68 -26.97 -8.86 26.09
N ASP A 69 -26.66 -7.70 25.51
CA ASP A 69 -25.68 -7.61 24.43
C ASP A 69 -24.25 -7.92 24.88
N LEU A 70 -23.88 -7.49 26.09
CA LEU A 70 -22.58 -7.80 26.70
C LEU A 70 -22.39 -9.31 26.91
N LEU A 71 -23.39 -9.98 27.50
CA LEU A 71 -23.30 -11.41 27.81
C LEU A 71 -23.45 -12.31 26.58
N LEU A 72 -24.20 -11.86 25.57
CA LEU A 72 -24.19 -12.48 24.25
C LEU A 72 -22.82 -12.39 23.59
N ALA A 73 -22.17 -11.22 23.63
CA ALA A 73 -20.81 -11.05 23.12
C ALA A 73 -19.78 -11.93 23.86
N ARG A 74 -20.02 -12.21 25.15
CA ARG A 74 -19.20 -13.11 25.98
C ARG A 74 -19.58 -14.60 25.86
N GLN A 75 -20.54 -14.96 25.02
CA GLN A 75 -21.07 -16.33 24.86
C GLN A 75 -21.64 -16.94 26.16
N ARG A 76 -22.21 -16.10 27.05
CA ARG A 76 -22.76 -16.50 28.35
C ARG A 76 -24.28 -16.35 28.41
N GLU A 77 -24.98 -16.96 27.47
CA GLU A 77 -26.43 -16.82 27.33
C GLU A 77 -27.23 -17.23 28.58
N LYS A 78 -26.78 -18.27 29.27
CA LYS A 78 -27.43 -18.79 30.48
C LYS A 78 -27.34 -17.84 31.68
N GLU A 79 -26.41 -16.89 31.66
CA GLU A 79 -26.19 -15.92 32.74
C GLU A 79 -26.95 -14.61 32.51
N ILE A 80 -27.63 -14.43 31.36
CA ILE A 80 -28.23 -13.12 31.00
C ILE A 80 -29.24 -12.66 32.05
N PHE A 81 -30.22 -13.50 32.39
CA PHE A 81 -31.36 -13.12 33.23
C PHE A 81 -31.34 -13.83 34.59
N ASN A 82 -30.20 -13.80 35.28
CA ASN A 82 -30.02 -14.34 36.63
C ASN A 82 -30.36 -13.32 37.74
N ASP A 83 -30.42 -13.75 39.00
CA ASP A 83 -30.79 -12.87 40.13
C ASP A 83 -29.81 -11.71 40.32
N GLN A 84 -28.51 -11.93 40.05
CA GLN A 84 -27.48 -10.89 40.16
C GLN A 84 -27.72 -9.74 39.18
N ASN A 85 -27.97 -10.05 37.90
CA ASN A 85 -28.23 -9.06 36.86
C ASN A 85 -29.58 -8.37 37.04
N ARG A 86 -30.61 -9.09 37.50
CA ARG A 86 -31.91 -8.49 37.84
C ARG A 86 -31.78 -7.47 38.97
N ASN A 87 -31.06 -7.82 40.03
CA ASN A 87 -30.76 -6.90 41.14
C ASN A 87 -29.95 -5.69 40.66
N LEU A 88 -28.96 -5.90 39.79
CA LEU A 88 -28.18 -4.80 39.22
C LEU A 88 -29.08 -3.83 38.42
N VAL A 89 -29.92 -4.35 37.51
CA VAL A 89 -30.84 -3.51 36.72
C VAL A 89 -31.78 -2.71 37.62
N GLN A 90 -32.35 -3.35 38.65
CA GLN A 90 -33.24 -2.68 39.60
C GLN A 90 -32.53 -1.59 40.41
N MET A 91 -31.30 -1.87 40.88
CA MET A 91 -30.49 -0.88 41.61
C MET A 91 -30.15 0.32 40.73
N ILE A 92 -29.74 0.08 39.48
CA ILE A 92 -29.41 1.15 38.54
C ILE A 92 -30.65 1.98 38.19
N ALA A 93 -31.77 1.33 37.87
CA ALA A 93 -33.02 2.03 37.55
C ALA A 93 -33.47 2.95 38.69
N ARG A 94 -33.41 2.46 39.94
CA ARG A 94 -33.70 3.27 41.13
C ARG A 94 -32.71 4.41 41.33
N SER A 95 -31.41 4.15 41.21
CA SER A 95 -30.37 5.18 41.36
C SER A 95 -30.51 6.30 40.33
N VAL A 96 -30.82 5.95 39.07
CA VAL A 96 -31.04 6.91 37.99
C VAL A 96 -32.29 7.75 38.27
N THR A 97 -33.40 7.12 38.66
CA THR A 97 -34.65 7.81 39.02
C THR A 97 -34.45 8.78 40.18
N GLN A 98 -33.74 8.37 41.23
CA GLN A 98 -33.40 9.23 42.37
C GLN A 98 -32.53 10.42 41.96
N GLU A 99 -31.49 10.21 41.15
CA GLU A 99 -30.61 11.29 40.70
C GLU A 99 -31.35 12.29 39.78
N LEU A 100 -32.24 11.81 38.92
CA LEU A 100 -33.07 12.67 38.08
C LEU A 100 -34.06 13.50 38.90
N HIS A 101 -34.71 12.92 39.91
CA HIS A 101 -35.58 13.66 40.83
C HIS A 101 -34.80 14.68 41.66
N GLN A 102 -33.59 14.34 42.12
CA GLN A 102 -32.74 15.27 42.86
C GLN A 102 -32.37 16.48 41.98
N ARG A 103 -31.94 16.24 40.74
CA ARG A 103 -31.64 17.33 39.78
C ARG A 103 -32.86 18.19 39.46
N SER A 104 -34.04 17.58 39.34
CA SER A 104 -35.29 18.32 39.12
C SER A 104 -35.66 19.19 40.34
N ASN A 105 -35.45 18.70 41.56
CA ASN A 105 -35.70 19.48 42.78
C ASN A 105 -34.74 20.65 42.95
N ASP A 106 -33.47 20.47 42.58
CA ASP A 106 -32.44 21.52 42.67
C ASP A 106 -32.67 22.69 41.70
N LEU A 107 -33.38 22.45 40.58
CA LEU A 107 -33.66 23.43 39.52
C LEU A 107 -35.01 24.18 39.67
N GLY A 108 -35.88 23.77 40.59
CA GLY A 108 -37.19 24.42 40.84
C GLY A 108 -38.27 24.17 39.76
N GLU A 109 -39.32 25.00 39.74
CA GLU A 109 -40.48 24.83 38.81
C GLU A 109 -40.19 25.19 37.34
N GLU A 110 -39.02 25.79 37.05
CA GLU A 110 -38.55 26.11 35.69
C GLU A 110 -37.49 25.13 35.18
N ALA A 111 -37.50 23.88 35.64
CA ALA A 111 -36.57 22.86 35.17
C ALA A 111 -36.80 22.57 33.67
N PRO A 112 -35.79 22.73 32.80
CA PRO A 112 -35.90 22.37 31.39
C PRO A 112 -36.16 20.86 31.25
N ALA A 113 -36.89 20.47 30.19
CA ALA A 113 -37.14 19.07 29.89
C ALA A 113 -35.81 18.31 29.78
N VAL A 114 -35.69 17.18 30.49
CA VAL A 114 -34.48 16.37 30.50
C VAL A 114 -34.31 15.78 29.10
N SER A 115 -33.17 15.99 28.47
CA SER A 115 -32.92 15.43 27.14
C SER A 115 -32.60 13.93 27.23
N ALA A 116 -32.80 13.19 26.15
CA ALA A 116 -32.37 11.81 26.06
C ALA A 116 -30.85 11.65 26.37
N ALA A 117 -30.01 12.61 25.96
CA ALA A 117 -28.57 12.59 26.22
C ALA A 117 -28.25 12.70 27.72
N ASP A 118 -28.99 13.55 28.45
CA ASP A 118 -28.82 13.72 29.90
C ASP A 118 -29.20 12.44 30.66
N ILE A 119 -30.29 11.77 30.25
CA ILE A 119 -30.68 10.49 30.82
C ILE A 119 -29.56 9.47 30.66
N TYR A 120 -28.98 9.35 29.46
CA TYR A 120 -27.89 8.42 29.23
C TYR A 120 -26.64 8.74 30.07
N GLN A 121 -26.31 10.01 30.27
CA GLN A 121 -25.20 10.40 31.15
C GLN A 121 -25.47 9.99 32.61
N VAL A 122 -26.71 10.12 33.09
CA VAL A 122 -27.09 9.68 34.44
C VAL A 122 -27.00 8.15 34.55
N ILE A 123 -27.47 7.41 33.54
CA ILE A 123 -27.33 5.94 33.50
C ILE A 123 -25.85 5.55 33.54
N GLU A 124 -25.00 6.20 32.75
CA GLU A 124 -23.56 5.91 32.72
C GLU A 124 -22.90 6.18 34.08
N LYS A 125 -23.19 7.31 34.72
CA LYS A 125 -22.69 7.62 36.07
C LYS A 125 -23.15 6.60 37.10
N ALA A 126 -24.42 6.19 37.06
CA ALA A 126 -24.94 5.16 37.95
C ALA A 126 -24.22 3.81 37.73
N LEU A 127 -24.00 3.41 36.47
CA LEU A 127 -23.26 2.19 36.14
C LEU A 127 -21.81 2.24 36.64
N VAL A 128 -21.12 3.36 36.46
CA VAL A 128 -19.76 3.57 36.97
C VAL A 128 -19.72 3.51 38.49
N LYS A 129 -20.68 4.16 39.19
CA LYS A 129 -20.77 4.15 40.66
C LYS A 129 -20.99 2.74 41.23
N HIS A 130 -21.68 1.88 40.49
CA HIS A 130 -21.94 0.48 40.86
C HIS A 130 -20.92 -0.50 40.24
N ASN A 131 -19.76 -0.01 39.77
CA ASN A 131 -18.67 -0.82 39.24
C ASN A 131 -19.04 -1.67 38.00
N ALA A 132 -20.05 -1.22 37.24
CA ALA A 132 -20.56 -1.87 36.03
C ALA A 132 -20.01 -1.22 34.74
N HIS A 133 -18.68 -1.04 34.68
CA HIS A 133 -17.98 -0.35 33.58
C HIS A 133 -18.16 -1.03 32.21
N ASP A 134 -18.21 -2.36 32.18
CA ASP A 134 -18.43 -3.13 30.96
C ASP A 134 -19.82 -2.87 30.35
N VAL A 135 -20.85 -2.73 31.19
CA VAL A 135 -22.22 -2.42 30.75
C VAL A 135 -22.29 -0.99 30.24
N ALA A 136 -21.63 -0.05 30.91
CA ALA A 136 -21.49 1.33 30.45
C ALA A 136 -20.79 1.41 29.08
N ARG A 137 -19.74 0.60 28.88
CA ARG A 137 -19.05 0.51 27.58
C ARG A 137 -19.96 -0.03 26.47
N THR A 138 -20.79 -1.02 26.77
CA THR A 138 -21.78 -1.54 25.82
C THR A 138 -22.85 -0.51 25.49
N LEU A 139 -23.29 0.26 26.48
CA LEU A 139 -24.24 1.36 26.27
C LEU A 139 -23.65 2.43 25.32
N ALA A 140 -22.38 2.79 25.49
CA ALA A 140 -21.68 3.73 24.62
C ALA A 140 -21.56 3.23 23.15
N GLU A 141 -21.35 1.93 22.89
CA GLU A 141 -21.34 1.40 21.51
C GLU A 141 -22.73 1.45 20.86
N LYS A 142 -23.82 1.26 21.63
CA LYS A 142 -25.18 1.39 21.09
C LYS A 142 -25.51 2.82 20.65
N GLN A 143 -25.09 3.82 21.42
CA GLN A 143 -25.36 5.23 21.11
C GLN A 143 -24.75 5.68 19.77
N LYS A 144 -23.63 5.07 19.38
CA LYS A 144 -22.97 5.30 18.09
C LYS A 144 -23.92 5.17 16.90
N HIS A 145 -24.90 4.26 16.98
CA HIS A 145 -25.84 3.97 15.89
C HIS A 145 -27.18 4.70 16.02
N VAL A 146 -27.60 5.04 17.25
CA VAL A 146 -28.84 5.84 17.47
C VAL A 146 -28.68 7.24 16.86
N ASN A 147 -27.51 7.87 17.05
CA ASN A 147 -27.20 9.19 16.52
C ASN A 147 -26.86 9.22 15.01
N GLU A 148 -26.63 8.07 14.37
CA GLU A 148 -26.49 8.00 12.90
C GLU A 148 -27.83 8.12 12.17
N ARG A 149 -28.95 7.81 12.83
CA ARG A 149 -30.31 7.88 12.26
C ARG A 149 -31.02 9.22 12.55
N GLN A 150 -30.55 9.99 13.51
CA GLN A 150 -31.09 11.31 13.87
C GLN A 150 -30.11 12.42 13.45
N THR A 151 -30.11 12.79 12.17
CA THR A 151 -29.34 13.95 11.66
C THR A 151 -30.18 15.21 11.51
N SER A 152 -31.24 15.38 12.32
CA SER A 152 -32.07 16.58 12.28
C SER A 152 -32.60 16.93 13.67
N GLY A 153 -31.94 17.88 14.35
CA GLY A 153 -32.58 18.71 15.36
C GLY A 153 -32.19 18.48 16.82
N THR A 154 -30.92 18.73 17.19
CA THR A 154 -30.52 19.10 18.57
C THR A 154 -29.23 19.93 18.51
N PRO A 155 -28.96 20.82 19.48
CA PRO A 155 -28.18 22.05 19.30
C PRO A 155 -26.74 21.81 18.82
N SER A 156 -26.32 22.64 17.87
CA SER A 156 -25.13 22.47 17.05
C SER A 156 -23.82 22.37 17.85
N PRO A 157 -23.11 21.23 17.86
CA PRO A 157 -21.68 21.26 18.14
C PRO A 157 -20.99 22.12 17.06
N LEU A 158 -19.84 22.73 17.38
CA LEU A 158 -19.04 23.56 16.46
C LEU A 158 -19.12 23.03 15.02
N ILE A 159 -19.60 23.88 14.09
CA ILE A 159 -19.65 23.52 12.67
C ILE A 159 -18.20 23.44 12.17
N VAL A 160 -17.67 22.23 12.11
CA VAL A 160 -16.36 21.96 11.54
C VAL A 160 -16.56 21.71 10.04
N PRO A 161 -16.08 22.60 9.13
CA PRO A 161 -16.27 22.45 7.68
C PRO A 161 -15.41 21.33 7.07
N THR A 162 -14.54 20.71 7.86
CA THR A 162 -13.62 19.64 7.45
C THR A 162 -14.37 18.34 7.15
N LYS A 163 -14.03 17.70 6.03
CA LYS A 163 -14.48 16.34 5.71
C LYS A 163 -13.40 15.32 6.03
N VAL A 164 -13.78 14.17 6.55
CA VAL A 164 -12.87 13.10 6.96
C VAL A 164 -12.80 12.02 5.89
N ILE A 165 -11.59 11.69 5.47
CA ILE A 165 -11.30 10.58 4.56
C ILE A 165 -11.11 9.32 5.40
N ARG A 166 -12.04 8.36 5.28
CA ARG A 166 -11.93 7.05 5.93
C ARG A 166 -10.82 6.23 5.27
N ARG A 167 -10.34 5.20 5.98
CA ARG A 167 -9.28 4.29 5.47
C ARG A 167 -9.66 3.56 4.17
N ASN A 168 -10.96 3.37 3.92
CA ASN A 168 -11.49 2.80 2.67
C ASN A 168 -11.64 3.83 1.53
N GLY A 169 -11.11 5.05 1.69
CA GLY A 169 -11.24 6.15 0.73
C GLY A 169 -12.58 6.89 0.76
N GLN A 170 -13.56 6.43 1.54
CA GLN A 170 -14.87 7.07 1.62
C GLN A 170 -14.80 8.41 2.35
N LEU A 171 -15.35 9.45 1.73
CA LEU A 171 -15.45 10.77 2.31
C LEU A 171 -16.71 10.88 3.19
N VAL A 172 -16.54 11.31 4.44
CA VAL A 172 -17.65 11.54 5.37
C VAL A 172 -17.55 12.92 6.04
N ALA A 173 -18.70 13.46 6.46
CA ALA A 173 -18.72 14.69 7.24
C ALA A 173 -18.08 14.48 8.62
N TRP A 174 -17.50 15.54 9.19
CA TRP A 174 -17.03 15.55 10.57
C TRP A 174 -18.17 15.14 11.51
N ASN A 175 -17.88 14.25 12.46
CA ASN A 175 -18.85 13.80 13.44
C ASN A 175 -18.21 13.76 14.83
N HIS A 176 -18.51 14.78 15.63
CA HIS A 176 -18.02 14.96 16.99
C HIS A 176 -18.39 13.77 17.91
N ASN A 177 -19.62 13.26 17.80
CA ASN A 177 -20.11 12.16 18.65
C ASN A 177 -19.25 10.89 18.50
N LYS A 178 -18.69 10.64 17.31
CA LYS A 178 -17.79 9.48 17.10
C LYS A 178 -16.47 9.62 17.84
N ILE A 179 -15.98 10.85 17.99
CA ILE A 179 -14.76 11.13 18.75
C ILE A 179 -15.05 10.93 20.24
N GLU A 180 -16.14 11.52 20.74
CA GLU A 180 -16.57 11.38 22.13
C GLU A 180 -16.73 9.90 22.53
N ILE A 181 -17.45 9.10 21.75
CA ILE A 181 -17.67 7.68 22.03
C ILE A 181 -16.35 6.90 22.06
N ALA A 182 -15.42 7.19 21.15
CA ALA A 182 -14.11 6.53 21.13
C ALA A 182 -13.30 6.86 22.39
N VAL A 183 -13.35 8.11 22.85
CA VAL A 183 -12.68 8.54 24.09
C VAL A 183 -13.36 7.94 25.32
N ARG A 184 -14.70 7.95 25.41
CA ARG A 184 -15.46 7.32 26.51
C ARG A 184 -15.06 5.86 26.68
N LYS A 185 -14.99 5.10 25.59
CA LYS A 185 -14.55 3.70 25.62
C LYS A 185 -13.15 3.52 26.20
N ALA A 186 -12.23 4.43 25.89
CA ALA A 186 -10.87 4.37 26.44
C ALA A 186 -10.86 4.57 27.96
N PHE A 187 -11.64 5.52 28.48
CA PHE A 187 -11.81 5.71 29.94
C PHE A 187 -12.45 4.49 30.61
N LEU A 188 -13.57 4.01 30.05
CA LEU A 188 -14.30 2.86 30.61
C LEU A 188 -13.49 1.56 30.55
N SER A 189 -12.61 1.40 29.55
CA SER A 189 -11.71 0.23 29.47
C SER A 189 -10.69 0.15 30.60
N LEU A 190 -10.43 1.26 31.29
CA LEU A 190 -9.54 1.37 32.43
C LEU A 190 -10.31 1.53 33.75
N GLU A 191 -11.64 1.31 33.74
CA GLU A 191 -12.52 1.47 34.90
C GLU A 191 -12.50 2.90 35.47
N LEU A 192 -12.24 3.90 34.61
CA LEU A 192 -12.21 5.32 34.98
C LEU A 192 -13.51 6.02 34.63
N ASP A 193 -13.76 7.16 35.28
CA ASP A 193 -14.85 8.07 34.92
C ASP A 193 -14.62 8.64 33.51
N SER A 194 -15.64 8.50 32.66
CA SER A 194 -15.65 8.91 31.26
C SER A 194 -16.14 10.35 31.06
N SER A 195 -16.54 11.05 32.13
CA SER A 195 -17.00 12.44 32.07
C SER A 195 -16.07 13.41 31.31
N PRO A 196 -14.71 13.28 31.35
CA PRO A 196 -13.81 14.15 30.58
C PRO A 196 -13.89 13.98 29.06
N ALA A 197 -14.50 12.89 28.56
CA ALA A 197 -14.55 12.59 27.13
C ALA A 197 -15.26 13.67 26.30
N VAL A 198 -16.26 14.34 26.88
CA VAL A 198 -16.98 15.45 26.24
C VAL A 198 -16.02 16.61 25.96
N GLN A 199 -15.28 17.04 26.99
CA GLN A 199 -14.34 18.16 26.89
C GLN A 199 -13.19 17.86 25.91
N ILE A 200 -12.71 16.62 25.90
CA ILE A 200 -11.67 16.18 24.94
C ILE A 200 -12.22 16.23 23.51
N ALA A 201 -13.42 15.71 23.28
CA ALA A 201 -14.04 15.72 21.95
C ALA A 201 -14.33 17.16 21.46
N GLU A 202 -14.68 18.08 22.37
CA GLU A 202 -14.89 19.49 22.06
C GLU A 202 -13.57 20.18 21.69
N ALA A 203 -12.51 19.92 22.46
CA ALA A 203 -11.19 20.45 22.18
C ALA A 203 -10.63 19.95 20.84
N VAL A 204 -10.82 18.67 20.50
CA VAL A 204 -10.44 18.09 19.20
C VAL A 204 -11.25 18.72 18.06
N SER A 205 -12.57 18.84 18.19
CA SER A 205 -13.40 19.55 17.20
C SER A 205 -12.99 21.01 17.03
N GLY A 206 -12.67 21.70 18.13
CA GLY A 206 -12.19 23.08 18.12
C GLY A 206 -10.83 23.24 17.46
N ALA A 207 -9.90 22.30 17.68
CA ALA A 207 -8.61 22.27 17.01
C ALA A 207 -8.78 22.01 15.50
N ALA A 208 -9.69 21.11 15.11
CA ALA A 208 -9.96 20.81 13.70
C ALA A 208 -10.58 22.01 12.98
N ALA A 209 -11.46 22.76 13.66
CA ALA A 209 -12.02 24.00 13.14
C ALA A 209 -10.94 25.09 12.93
N LYS A 210 -9.95 25.18 13.82
CA LYS A 210 -8.84 26.15 13.72
C LYS A 210 -7.85 25.83 12.61
N ASP A 211 -7.55 24.54 12.38
CA ASP A 211 -6.60 24.10 11.35
C ASP A 211 -7.13 24.40 9.92
N ALA A 212 -8.44 24.68 9.77
CA ALA A 212 -9.11 25.13 8.55
C ALA A 212 -8.87 24.24 7.30
N LYS A 213 -8.41 22.99 7.49
CA LYS A 213 -8.24 22.02 6.41
C LYS A 213 -9.60 21.57 5.89
N LYS A 214 -9.76 21.58 4.56
CA LYS A 214 -10.98 21.07 3.90
C LYS A 214 -11.12 19.54 4.01
N PHE A 215 -10.00 18.84 4.01
CA PHE A 215 -9.93 17.38 4.06
C PHE A 215 -8.91 16.94 5.10
N MET A 216 -9.23 15.88 5.84
CA MET A 216 -8.37 15.32 6.87
C MET A 216 -8.46 13.80 6.84
N HIS A 217 -7.34 13.08 6.93
CA HIS A 217 -7.38 11.62 7.03
C HIS A 217 -7.82 11.20 8.42
N ILE A 218 -8.47 10.04 8.53
CA ILE A 218 -8.91 9.51 9.81
C ILE A 218 -7.75 9.26 10.80
N GLU A 219 -6.53 9.00 10.32
CA GLU A 219 -5.34 8.91 11.17
C GLU A 219 -4.99 10.26 11.80
N ASP A 220 -5.15 11.37 11.07
CA ASP A 220 -4.89 12.70 11.59
C ASP A 220 -5.86 13.03 12.73
N VAL A 221 -7.14 12.66 12.57
CA VAL A 221 -8.15 12.82 13.63
C VAL A 221 -7.78 12.01 14.87
N GLN A 222 -7.26 10.79 14.68
CA GLN A 222 -6.81 9.94 15.80
C GLN A 222 -5.59 10.54 16.51
N ASN A 223 -4.63 11.08 15.76
CA ASN A 223 -3.46 11.76 16.33
C ASN A 223 -3.88 12.98 17.17
N MET A 224 -4.89 13.75 16.72
CA MET A 224 -5.43 14.87 17.49
C MET A 224 -6.06 14.43 18.81
N VAL A 225 -6.75 13.28 18.82
CA VAL A 225 -7.32 12.70 20.05
C VAL A 225 -6.20 12.30 21.02
N GLU A 226 -5.13 11.69 20.52
CA GLU A 226 -3.97 11.29 21.31
C GLU A 226 -3.25 12.51 21.92
N GLU A 227 -3.01 13.54 21.12
CA GLU A 227 -2.41 14.81 21.57
C GLU A 227 -3.26 15.48 22.66
N GLU A 228 -4.58 15.56 22.48
CA GLU A 228 -5.45 16.21 23.45
C GLU A 228 -5.57 15.42 24.77
N LEU A 229 -5.61 14.09 24.69
CA LEU A 229 -5.53 13.22 25.88
C LEU A 229 -4.23 13.44 26.65
N MET A 230 -3.10 13.57 25.96
CA MET A 230 -1.80 13.84 26.59
C MET A 230 -1.73 15.24 27.18
N LYS A 231 -2.26 16.25 26.47
CA LYS A 231 -2.25 17.66 26.88
C LYS A 231 -3.05 17.92 28.15
N GLN A 232 -4.18 17.22 28.31
CA GLN A 232 -5.02 17.30 29.51
C GLN A 232 -4.53 16.38 30.66
N GLY A 233 -3.38 15.71 30.49
CA GLY A 233 -2.75 14.90 31.54
C GLY A 233 -3.27 13.47 31.68
N TYR A 234 -4.12 12.99 30.77
CA TYR A 234 -4.67 11.63 30.78
C TYR A 234 -3.73 10.59 30.15
N TYR A 235 -2.48 10.53 30.60
CA TYR A 235 -1.43 9.69 29.99
C TYR A 235 -1.76 8.20 29.96
N LYS A 236 -2.39 7.67 31.03
CA LYS A 236 -2.78 6.25 31.10
C LYS A 236 -3.85 5.91 30.06
N VAL A 237 -4.82 6.81 29.87
CA VAL A 237 -5.90 6.66 28.89
C VAL A 237 -5.34 6.79 27.47
N ALA A 238 -4.48 7.79 27.23
CA ALA A 238 -3.78 7.97 25.95
C ALA A 238 -3.01 6.71 25.55
N ARG A 239 -2.24 6.13 26.47
CA ARG A 239 -1.49 4.88 26.23
C ARG A 239 -2.42 3.71 25.88
N SER A 240 -3.52 3.54 26.61
CA SER A 240 -4.51 2.49 26.32
C SER A 240 -5.15 2.68 24.95
N TYR A 241 -5.50 3.93 24.60
CA TYR A 241 -6.06 4.30 23.30
C TYR A 241 -5.10 3.98 22.15
N ILE A 242 -3.83 4.39 22.26
CA ILE A 242 -2.77 4.12 21.27
C ILE A 242 -2.57 2.61 21.09
N GLN A 243 -2.48 1.87 22.20
CA GLN A 243 -2.28 0.42 22.16
C GLN A 243 -3.47 -0.29 21.51
N TYR A 244 -4.69 0.13 21.82
CA TYR A 244 -5.91 -0.40 21.21
C TYR A 244 -5.99 -0.06 19.70
N ARG A 245 -5.61 1.16 19.30
CA ARG A 245 -5.50 1.59 17.89
C ARG A 245 -4.51 0.72 17.12
N ALA A 246 -3.30 0.51 17.67
CA ALA A 246 -2.25 -0.29 17.05
C ALA A 246 -2.68 -1.75 16.85
N LEU A 247 -3.23 -2.39 17.89
CA LEU A 247 -3.75 -3.74 17.79
C LEU A 247 -4.88 -3.88 16.76
N ARG A 248 -5.74 -2.86 16.64
CA ARG A 248 -6.79 -2.79 15.62
C ARG A 248 -6.27 -2.51 14.21
N ASN A 249 -5.10 -1.92 14.06
CA ASN A 249 -4.46 -1.79 12.76
C ASN A 249 -3.92 -3.17 12.36
N ASN A 250 -3.16 -3.84 13.23
CA ASN A 250 -2.64 -5.17 12.98
C ASN A 250 -3.74 -6.19 12.65
N LEU A 251 -4.83 -6.25 13.42
CA LEU A 251 -5.96 -7.16 13.11
C LEU A 251 -6.60 -6.87 11.76
N ARG A 252 -6.56 -5.62 11.30
CA ARG A 252 -7.05 -5.26 9.97
C ARG A 252 -6.03 -5.55 8.89
N ASP A 253 -4.74 -5.45 9.17
CA ASP A 253 -3.68 -5.89 8.27
C ASP A 253 -3.70 -7.42 8.14
N ASP A 254 -4.12 -8.14 9.19
CA ASP A 254 -4.36 -9.58 9.18
C ASP A 254 -5.68 -9.95 8.47
N GLU A 255 -6.80 -9.27 8.75
CA GLU A 255 -8.08 -9.50 8.05
C GLU A 255 -8.03 -9.05 6.57
N GLN A 256 -7.31 -7.95 6.27
CA GLN A 256 -6.97 -7.58 4.92
C GLN A 256 -5.94 -8.53 4.37
N GLY A 257 -4.95 -9.01 5.13
CA GLY A 257 -4.00 -10.02 4.69
C GLY A 257 -4.67 -11.33 4.27
N GLU A 258 -5.67 -11.79 5.01
CA GLU A 258 -6.48 -12.98 4.72
C GLU A 258 -7.49 -12.73 3.58
N ALA A 259 -8.14 -11.57 3.53
CA ALA A 259 -9.02 -11.19 2.42
C ALA A 259 -8.24 -10.88 1.13
N GLN A 260 -7.02 -10.37 1.24
CA GLN A 260 -6.07 -10.13 0.15
C GLN A 260 -5.39 -11.43 -0.23
N GLN A 261 -5.22 -12.42 0.66
CA GLN A 261 -4.79 -13.80 0.36
C GLN A 261 -5.88 -14.61 -0.33
N ALA A 262 -7.13 -14.52 0.14
CA ALA A 262 -8.28 -15.12 -0.54
C ALA A 262 -8.55 -14.42 -1.89
N ALA A 263 -8.44 -13.10 -1.93
CA ALA A 263 -8.51 -12.34 -3.18
C ALA A 263 -7.25 -12.50 -4.04
N THR A 264 -6.05 -12.82 -3.52
CA THR A 264 -4.89 -13.18 -4.37
C THR A 264 -4.98 -14.60 -4.85
N LEU A 265 -5.59 -15.54 -4.12
CA LEU A 265 -5.90 -16.88 -4.61
C LEU A 265 -6.98 -16.85 -5.72
N GLU A 266 -7.99 -15.98 -5.62
CA GLU A 266 -8.95 -15.72 -6.71
C GLU A 266 -8.37 -14.81 -7.82
N SER A 267 -7.49 -13.86 -7.49
CA SER A 267 -6.86 -12.93 -8.44
C SER A 267 -5.68 -13.56 -9.19
N GLU A 268 -5.00 -14.57 -8.65
CA GLU A 268 -4.05 -15.42 -9.37
C GLU A 268 -4.74 -16.17 -10.52
N GLN A 269 -6.04 -16.44 -10.40
CA GLN A 269 -6.86 -16.98 -11.50
C GLN A 269 -7.41 -15.91 -12.46
N GLN A 270 -7.52 -14.64 -12.03
CA GLN A 270 -8.12 -13.55 -12.83
C GLN A 270 -7.14 -12.50 -13.42
N GLN A 271 -5.88 -12.45 -13.00
CA GLN A 271 -4.89 -11.48 -13.53
C GLN A 271 -4.20 -11.88 -14.84
N ALA A 272 -4.61 -12.97 -15.48
CA ALA A 272 -3.68 -13.65 -16.37
C ALA A 272 -3.73 -13.24 -17.85
N LEU A 273 -4.54 -12.28 -18.32
CA LEU A 273 -4.58 -11.99 -19.76
C LEU A 273 -4.78 -10.50 -20.03
N VAL A 274 -3.69 -9.80 -20.37
CA VAL A 274 -3.75 -8.43 -20.90
C VAL A 274 -3.85 -8.51 -22.41
N MET A 275 -4.79 -7.78 -23.01
CA MET A 275 -4.83 -7.67 -24.47
C MET A 275 -3.67 -6.79 -24.96
N VAL A 276 -2.78 -7.31 -25.79
CA VAL A 276 -1.62 -6.60 -26.35
C VAL A 276 -1.80 -6.43 -27.85
N LYS A 277 -1.57 -5.20 -28.34
CA LYS A 277 -1.61 -4.85 -29.77
C LYS A 277 -0.23 -5.10 -30.39
N ALA A 278 -0.16 -6.04 -31.31
CA ALA A 278 1.03 -6.33 -32.09
C ALA A 278 1.24 -5.27 -33.20
N PRO A 279 2.48 -5.11 -33.72
CA PRO A 279 2.79 -4.10 -34.74
C PRO A 279 2.05 -4.29 -36.06
N ASN A 280 1.59 -5.51 -36.35
CA ASN A 280 0.83 -5.85 -37.55
C ASN A 280 -0.66 -5.48 -37.46
N GLY A 281 -1.12 -4.95 -36.31
CA GLY A 281 -2.52 -4.60 -36.06
C GLY A 281 -3.35 -5.72 -35.41
N ASP A 282 -2.80 -6.93 -35.29
CA ASP A 282 -3.44 -8.02 -34.57
C ASP A 282 -3.34 -7.78 -33.06
N SER A 283 -4.24 -8.42 -32.30
CA SER A 283 -4.19 -8.41 -30.84
C SER A 283 -4.10 -9.83 -30.31
N TYR A 284 -3.25 -10.03 -29.30
CA TYR A 284 -3.11 -11.31 -28.62
C TYR A 284 -3.21 -11.12 -27.11
N LEU A 285 -3.50 -12.22 -26.40
CA LEU A 285 -3.60 -12.21 -24.96
C LEU A 285 -2.24 -12.53 -24.35
N TRP A 286 -1.72 -11.62 -23.54
CA TRP A 286 -0.45 -11.75 -22.86
C TRP A 286 -0.64 -12.31 -21.45
N ASP A 287 0.01 -13.44 -21.19
CA ASP A 287 -0.09 -14.19 -19.93
C ASP A 287 1.02 -13.89 -18.92
N GLY A 288 2.03 -13.12 -19.34
CA GLY A 288 3.19 -12.78 -18.54
C GLY A 288 4.12 -13.95 -18.21
N GLN A 289 4.02 -15.08 -18.93
CA GLN A 289 5.00 -16.16 -18.80
C GLN A 289 6.41 -15.68 -19.16
N ASP A 290 6.54 -14.86 -20.20
CA ASP A 290 7.81 -14.27 -20.60
C ASP A 290 8.37 -13.37 -19.48
N LEU A 291 7.53 -12.52 -18.87
CA LEU A 291 7.94 -11.68 -17.73
C LEU A 291 8.45 -12.51 -16.57
N LYS A 292 7.76 -13.60 -16.20
CA LYS A 292 8.22 -14.51 -15.14
C LYS A 292 9.59 -15.09 -15.43
N LYS A 293 9.84 -15.50 -16.69
CA LYS A 293 11.14 -16.01 -17.12
C LYS A 293 12.23 -14.92 -17.14
N ARG A 294 11.87 -13.68 -17.50
CA ARG A 294 12.79 -12.53 -17.44
C ARG A 294 13.19 -12.17 -16.02
N ILE A 295 12.24 -12.21 -15.08
CA ILE A 295 12.50 -12.02 -13.66
C ILE A 295 13.49 -13.09 -13.18
N ASP A 296 13.24 -14.37 -13.48
CA ASP A 296 14.16 -15.46 -13.13
C ASP A 296 15.58 -15.22 -13.67
N PHE A 297 15.68 -14.84 -14.94
CA PHE A 297 16.95 -14.51 -15.58
C PHE A 297 17.65 -13.33 -14.90
N ALA A 298 16.91 -12.26 -14.59
CA ALA A 298 17.46 -11.06 -13.99
C ALA A 298 17.92 -11.27 -12.53
N MET A 299 17.25 -12.14 -11.78
CA MET A 299 17.56 -12.47 -10.39
C MET A 299 18.79 -13.37 -10.21
N LEU A 300 19.32 -13.99 -11.28
CA LEU A 300 20.42 -14.97 -11.18
C LEU A 300 21.63 -14.43 -10.40
N GLY A 301 21.90 -15.00 -9.23
CA GLY A 301 23.05 -14.64 -8.40
C GLY A 301 22.98 -13.25 -7.76
N LEU A 302 21.78 -12.67 -7.63
CA LEU A 302 21.53 -11.46 -6.82
C LEU A 302 20.82 -11.83 -5.52
N ASP A 303 21.08 -11.06 -4.46
CA ASP A 303 20.39 -11.18 -3.18
C ASP A 303 19.47 -9.97 -3.01
N LEU A 304 18.23 -10.10 -3.51
CA LEU A 304 17.27 -8.99 -3.54
C LEU A 304 16.45 -8.94 -2.24
N CYS A 305 16.21 -7.73 -1.75
CA CYS A 305 15.43 -7.48 -0.53
C CYS A 305 13.91 -7.67 -0.68
N VAL A 306 13.43 -7.94 -1.91
CA VAL A 306 12.01 -8.06 -2.26
C VAL A 306 11.77 -9.44 -2.88
N SER A 307 10.61 -10.04 -2.60
CA SER A 307 10.25 -11.36 -3.11
C SER A 307 9.96 -11.34 -4.63
N ARG A 308 10.09 -12.50 -5.27
CA ARG A 308 9.76 -12.69 -6.69
C ARG A 308 8.34 -12.18 -7.05
N ASN A 309 7.36 -12.47 -6.20
CA ASN A 309 5.96 -12.13 -6.45
C ASN A 309 5.72 -10.61 -6.34
N GLU A 310 6.35 -9.96 -5.37
CA GLU A 310 6.31 -8.50 -5.23
C GLU A 310 6.98 -7.81 -6.42
N ILE A 311 8.13 -8.32 -6.89
CA ILE A 311 8.79 -7.83 -8.10
C ILE A 311 7.85 -7.96 -9.30
N GLU A 312 7.20 -9.11 -9.50
CA GLU A 312 6.25 -9.30 -10.60
C GLU A 312 5.08 -8.30 -10.52
N MET A 313 4.54 -8.09 -9.31
CA MET A 313 3.45 -7.14 -9.08
C MET A 313 3.88 -5.71 -9.43
N GLU A 314 5.07 -5.28 -8.99
CA GLU A 314 5.62 -3.96 -9.30
C GLU A 314 5.91 -3.79 -10.80
N LEU A 315 6.46 -4.81 -11.46
CA LEU A 315 6.73 -4.77 -12.90
C LEU A 315 5.45 -4.71 -13.74
N ARG A 316 4.35 -5.28 -13.24
CA ARG A 316 3.04 -5.23 -13.89
C ARG A 316 2.29 -3.91 -13.67
N ARG A 317 2.78 -2.99 -12.84
CA ARG A 317 2.11 -1.70 -12.59
C ARG A 317 1.98 -0.88 -13.87
N SER A 318 0.88 -0.16 -13.99
CA SER A 318 0.60 0.70 -15.16
C SER A 318 0.48 -0.05 -16.49
N ILE A 319 0.39 -1.39 -16.48
CA ILE A 319 -0.04 -2.18 -17.64
C ILE A 319 -1.57 -2.16 -17.68
N PHE A 320 -2.12 -1.83 -18.85
CA PHE A 320 -3.56 -1.75 -19.09
C PHE A 320 -3.94 -2.54 -20.34
N ASN A 321 -5.23 -2.88 -20.48
CA ASN A 321 -5.73 -3.58 -21.65
C ASN A 321 -5.56 -2.75 -22.93
N GLU A 322 -5.23 -3.43 -24.02
CA GLU A 322 -4.94 -2.83 -25.33
C GLU A 322 -3.65 -1.99 -25.39
N ILE A 323 -2.70 -2.24 -24.48
CA ILE A 323 -1.35 -1.68 -24.57
C ILE A 323 -0.63 -2.20 -25.83
N SER A 324 0.19 -1.38 -26.47
CA SER A 324 1.04 -1.86 -27.57
C SER A 324 2.20 -2.70 -27.05
N GLU A 325 2.71 -3.62 -27.85
CA GLU A 325 3.86 -4.45 -27.49
C GLU A 325 5.11 -3.62 -27.13
N GLU A 326 5.34 -2.52 -27.86
CA GLU A 326 6.43 -1.57 -27.57
C GLU A 326 6.23 -0.86 -26.23
N SER A 327 5.00 -0.41 -25.95
CA SER A 327 4.69 0.23 -24.66
C SER A 327 4.74 -0.76 -23.52
N LEU A 328 4.36 -2.03 -23.72
CA LEU A 328 4.49 -3.09 -22.72
C LEU A 328 5.95 -3.28 -22.30
N LYS A 329 6.85 -3.49 -23.27
CA LYS A 329 8.29 -3.58 -23.03
C LYS A 329 8.82 -2.34 -22.31
N THR A 330 8.45 -1.15 -22.78
CA THR A 330 8.92 0.12 -22.19
C THR A 330 8.46 0.28 -20.75
N THR A 331 7.19 -0.02 -20.46
CA THR A 331 6.62 0.05 -19.11
C THR A 331 7.33 -0.91 -18.16
N ILE A 332 7.57 -2.17 -18.58
CA ILE A 332 8.29 -3.15 -17.76
C ILE A 332 9.71 -2.65 -17.43
N ILE A 333 10.43 -2.10 -18.40
CA ILE A 333 11.79 -1.56 -18.18
C ILE A 333 11.76 -0.35 -17.24
N LEU A 334 10.77 0.55 -17.39
CA LEU A 334 10.61 1.72 -16.52
C LEU A 334 10.30 1.30 -15.07
N ASN A 335 9.41 0.33 -14.87
CA ASN A 335 9.10 -0.21 -13.55
C ASN A 335 10.30 -0.94 -12.94
N ALA A 336 11.08 -1.67 -13.74
CA ALA A 336 12.32 -2.29 -13.25
C ALA A 336 13.33 -1.23 -12.76
N ARG A 337 13.40 -0.09 -13.46
CA ARG A 337 14.26 1.03 -13.09
C ARG A 337 13.83 1.70 -11.77
N THR A 338 12.54 1.77 -11.46
CA THR A 338 12.09 2.38 -10.20
C THR A 338 12.54 1.58 -8.99
N LEU A 339 12.67 0.24 -9.12
CA LEU A 339 13.16 -0.64 -8.05
C LEU A 339 14.64 -0.40 -7.67
N MET A 340 15.41 0.30 -8.51
CA MET A 340 16.80 0.69 -8.20
C MET A 340 16.92 1.61 -6.98
N GLN A 341 15.81 2.20 -6.53
CA GLN A 341 15.77 3.03 -5.32
C GLN A 341 15.73 2.18 -4.04
N GLU A 342 15.28 0.93 -4.13
CA GLU A 342 15.13 0.03 -2.99
C GLU A 342 16.47 -0.61 -2.57
N ASP A 343 17.27 -1.07 -3.55
CA ASP A 343 18.56 -1.72 -3.32
C ASP A 343 19.52 -1.53 -4.50
N ALA A 344 20.83 -1.58 -4.23
CA ALA A 344 21.87 -1.43 -5.25
C ALA A 344 21.88 -2.58 -6.26
N ASP A 345 21.57 -3.82 -5.87
CA ASP A 345 21.51 -4.98 -6.77
C ASP A 345 20.39 -4.85 -7.81
N PHE A 346 19.36 -4.02 -7.53
CA PHE A 346 18.34 -3.71 -8.53
C PHE A 346 18.91 -2.96 -9.74
N ALA A 347 20.07 -2.30 -9.63
CA ALA A 347 20.77 -1.71 -10.78
C ALA A 347 21.18 -2.77 -11.80
N LYS A 348 21.67 -3.94 -11.33
CA LYS A 348 21.99 -5.09 -12.18
C LYS A 348 20.73 -5.82 -12.63
N PHE A 349 19.74 -5.99 -11.75
CA PHE A 349 18.44 -6.57 -12.11
C PHE A 349 17.82 -5.83 -13.30
N ALA A 350 17.70 -4.49 -13.22
CA ALA A 350 17.14 -3.68 -14.28
C ALA A 350 17.98 -3.76 -15.57
N ALA A 351 19.32 -3.84 -15.46
CA ALA A 351 20.20 -4.06 -16.60
C ALA A 351 19.90 -5.38 -17.32
N ARG A 352 19.69 -6.45 -16.56
CA ARG A 352 19.41 -7.79 -17.07
C ARG A 352 18.02 -7.90 -17.68
N MET A 353 17.03 -7.20 -17.10
CA MET A 353 15.72 -7.02 -17.72
C MET A 353 15.87 -6.39 -19.11
N LEU A 354 16.61 -5.28 -19.23
CA LEU A 354 16.88 -4.63 -20.52
C LEU A 354 17.66 -5.55 -21.48
N LEU A 355 18.69 -6.25 -21.00
CA LEU A 355 19.47 -7.20 -21.79
C LEU A 355 18.62 -8.29 -22.43
N SER A 356 17.64 -8.85 -21.69
CA SER A 356 16.75 -9.89 -22.21
C SER A 356 16.05 -9.44 -23.49
N TYR A 357 15.58 -8.19 -23.54
CA TYR A 357 14.95 -7.61 -24.71
C TYR A 357 15.94 -7.26 -25.83
N ILE A 358 17.17 -6.87 -25.48
CA ILE A 358 18.24 -6.63 -26.48
C ILE A 358 18.62 -7.94 -27.18
N TYR A 359 18.72 -9.04 -26.43
CA TYR A 359 19.01 -10.35 -26.98
C TYR A 359 17.92 -10.85 -27.92
N GLU A 360 16.65 -10.63 -27.59
CA GLU A 360 15.53 -10.94 -28.48
C GLU A 360 15.59 -10.15 -29.79
N GLU A 361 15.81 -8.84 -29.70
CA GLU A 361 15.89 -7.98 -30.88
C GLU A 361 17.07 -8.34 -31.80
N VAL A 362 18.25 -8.57 -31.23
CA VAL A 362 19.50 -8.67 -32.01
C VAL A 362 19.83 -10.11 -32.41
N LEU A 363 19.65 -11.05 -31.49
CA LEU A 363 20.07 -12.44 -31.69
C LEU A 363 18.95 -13.26 -32.34
N GLY A 364 17.69 -12.89 -32.10
CA GLY A 364 16.51 -13.70 -32.41
C GLY A 364 16.33 -14.87 -31.42
N TRP A 365 16.96 -14.76 -30.25
CA TRP A 365 16.77 -15.64 -29.09
C TRP A 365 15.46 -15.31 -28.42
N ASP A 366 14.70 -16.29 -27.94
CA ASP A 366 13.46 -16.07 -27.20
C ASP A 366 13.56 -16.69 -25.81
N ILE A 367 13.25 -15.91 -24.76
CA ILE A 367 13.45 -16.34 -23.39
C ILE A 367 12.55 -17.52 -22.97
N VAL A 368 11.37 -17.65 -23.58
CA VAL A 368 10.41 -18.71 -23.28
C VAL A 368 10.72 -19.97 -24.07
N ARG A 369 10.99 -19.82 -25.38
CA ARG A 369 11.22 -20.94 -26.31
C ARG A 369 12.61 -21.55 -26.18
N ASP A 370 13.65 -20.72 -26.14
CA ASP A 370 15.04 -21.17 -26.31
C ASP A 370 15.76 -21.37 -24.97
N GLY A 371 15.38 -20.59 -23.94
CA GLY A 371 15.98 -20.63 -22.61
C GLY A 371 17.43 -20.13 -22.56
N ILE A 372 17.95 -19.97 -21.34
CA ILE A 372 19.25 -19.31 -21.10
C ILE A 372 20.44 -20.15 -21.60
N GLU A 373 20.32 -21.47 -21.55
CA GLU A 373 21.39 -22.40 -21.94
C GLU A 373 21.80 -22.25 -23.41
N GLN A 374 20.87 -21.87 -24.28
CA GLN A 374 21.12 -21.69 -25.72
C GLN A 374 21.72 -20.33 -26.06
N LEU A 375 21.77 -19.39 -25.10
CA LEU A 375 22.20 -18.01 -25.33
C LEU A 375 23.62 -17.91 -25.94
N PRO A 376 24.63 -18.70 -25.52
CA PRO A 376 25.95 -18.71 -26.16
C PRO A 376 25.91 -19.13 -27.64
N ALA A 377 25.09 -20.13 -27.99
CA ALA A 377 24.93 -20.58 -29.37
C ALA A 377 24.27 -19.50 -30.25
N PHE A 378 23.30 -18.75 -29.70
CA PHE A 378 22.71 -17.60 -30.38
C PHE A 378 23.71 -16.46 -30.59
N HIS A 379 24.58 -16.17 -29.62
CA HIS A 379 25.67 -15.20 -29.80
C HIS A 379 26.64 -15.62 -30.92
N ARG A 380 27.09 -16.88 -30.92
CA ARG A 380 27.98 -17.43 -31.97
C ARG A 380 27.38 -17.27 -33.37
N ARG A 381 26.10 -17.66 -33.54
CA ARG A 381 25.40 -17.55 -34.83
C ARG A 381 25.18 -16.10 -35.25
N ALA A 382 24.75 -15.24 -34.32
CA ALA A 382 24.47 -13.83 -34.60
C ALA A 382 25.75 -13.06 -34.95
N PHE A 383 26.89 -13.36 -34.32
CA PHE A 383 28.15 -12.69 -34.58
C PHE A 383 28.53 -12.71 -36.07
N ARG A 384 28.58 -13.90 -36.68
CA ARG A 384 28.92 -14.05 -38.10
C ARG A 384 27.90 -13.37 -39.01
N ARG A 385 26.60 -13.59 -38.74
CA ARG A 385 25.49 -13.01 -39.51
C ARG A 385 25.53 -11.48 -39.49
N ASN A 386 25.69 -10.90 -38.30
CA ASN A 386 25.57 -9.46 -38.09
C ASN A 386 26.81 -8.71 -38.59
N LEU A 387 28.01 -9.31 -38.52
CA LEU A 387 29.20 -8.78 -39.19
C LEU A 387 29.02 -8.73 -40.71
N ALA A 388 28.58 -9.83 -41.32
CA ALA A 388 28.33 -9.88 -42.77
C ALA A 388 27.29 -8.83 -43.20
N ARG A 389 26.19 -8.71 -42.45
CA ARG A 389 25.19 -7.66 -42.68
C ARG A 389 25.77 -6.26 -42.53
N GLY A 390 26.59 -6.03 -41.50
CA GLY A 390 27.26 -4.76 -41.25
C GLY A 390 28.17 -4.32 -42.41
N VAL A 391 28.85 -5.28 -43.05
CA VAL A 391 29.66 -5.04 -44.25
C VAL A 391 28.77 -4.73 -45.46
N GLU A 392 27.69 -5.50 -45.66
CA GLU A 392 26.71 -5.27 -46.75
C GLU A 392 26.10 -3.86 -46.70
N ILE A 393 25.90 -3.31 -45.50
CA ILE A 393 25.34 -1.97 -45.32
C ILE A 393 26.39 -0.85 -45.20
N ASP A 394 27.66 -1.15 -45.47
CA ASP A 394 28.80 -0.20 -45.40
C ASP A 394 29.01 0.40 -43.99
N ARG A 395 28.58 -0.30 -42.95
CA ARG A 395 28.76 0.12 -41.55
C ARG A 395 29.99 -0.52 -40.92
N ILE A 396 30.39 -1.70 -41.37
CA ILE A 396 31.55 -2.46 -40.88
C ILE A 396 32.56 -2.62 -42.01
N HIS A 397 33.84 -2.52 -41.68
CA HIS A 397 34.92 -2.65 -42.65
C HIS A 397 35.08 -4.12 -43.12
N PRO A 398 35.15 -4.43 -44.43
CA PRO A 398 35.19 -5.80 -44.96
C PRO A 398 36.31 -6.68 -44.40
N ARG A 399 37.47 -6.09 -44.10
CA ARG A 399 38.63 -6.79 -43.50
C ARG A 399 38.31 -7.53 -42.19
N LEU A 400 37.26 -7.15 -41.46
CA LEU A 400 36.86 -7.88 -40.27
C LEU A 400 36.38 -9.31 -40.58
N LEU A 401 35.96 -9.59 -41.83
CA LEU A 401 35.57 -10.93 -42.28
C LEU A 401 36.76 -11.81 -42.67
N GLU A 402 37.98 -11.25 -42.74
CA GLU A 402 39.21 -12.00 -43.09
C GLU A 402 39.73 -12.83 -41.92
N PHE A 403 39.31 -12.53 -40.69
CA PHE A 403 39.70 -13.25 -39.47
C PHE A 403 38.98 -14.59 -39.32
N ASP A 404 39.54 -15.47 -38.48
CA ASP A 404 38.86 -16.69 -38.04
C ASP A 404 37.67 -16.37 -37.10
N LEU A 405 36.51 -16.12 -37.70
CA LEU A 405 35.29 -15.76 -36.99
C LEU A 405 34.79 -16.89 -36.09
N ASP A 406 35.08 -18.16 -36.40
CA ASP A 406 34.66 -19.29 -35.58
C ASP A 406 35.45 -19.32 -34.27
N LYS A 407 36.77 -19.11 -34.34
CA LYS A 407 37.63 -18.98 -33.15
C LYS A 407 37.26 -17.77 -32.29
N LEU A 408 36.95 -16.63 -32.91
CA LEU A 408 36.53 -15.43 -32.18
C LEU A 408 35.14 -15.61 -31.54
N ALA A 409 34.22 -16.28 -32.23
CA ALA A 409 32.89 -16.54 -31.70
C ALA A 409 32.91 -17.52 -30.52
N ASP A 410 33.84 -18.49 -30.50
CA ASP A 410 34.05 -19.38 -29.35
C ASP A 410 34.56 -18.64 -28.11
N ALA A 411 35.18 -17.47 -28.28
CA ALA A 411 35.65 -16.67 -27.17
C ALA A 411 34.56 -15.82 -26.51
N LEU A 412 33.39 -15.65 -27.15
CA LEU A 412 32.29 -14.83 -26.63
C LEU A 412 31.72 -15.44 -25.35
N ASP A 413 31.54 -14.61 -24.33
CA ASP A 413 30.95 -15.00 -23.05
C ASP A 413 29.77 -14.07 -22.69
N PRO A 414 28.53 -14.50 -22.96
CA PRO A 414 27.33 -13.75 -22.61
C PRO A 414 27.17 -13.53 -21.10
N ALA A 415 27.70 -14.41 -20.25
CA ALA A 415 27.54 -14.28 -18.79
C ALA A 415 28.20 -13.00 -18.27
N ALA A 416 29.23 -12.50 -18.95
CA ALA A 416 29.84 -11.23 -18.59
C ALA A 416 28.89 -10.04 -18.77
N ASP A 417 27.88 -10.08 -19.65
CA ASP A 417 26.94 -8.96 -19.75
C ASP A 417 26.15 -8.75 -18.44
N MET A 418 25.99 -9.80 -17.63
CA MET A 418 25.23 -9.79 -16.36
C MET A 418 25.88 -8.93 -15.26
N ASP A 419 27.14 -8.54 -15.45
CA ASP A 419 27.92 -7.70 -14.53
C ASP A 419 27.75 -6.19 -14.82
N PHE A 420 26.99 -5.80 -15.85
CA PHE A 420 26.70 -4.39 -16.11
C PHE A 420 25.51 -3.89 -15.29
N ASP A 421 25.59 -2.64 -14.85
CA ASP A 421 24.45 -1.90 -14.31
C ASP A 421 23.58 -1.32 -15.44
N PHE A 422 22.35 -0.94 -15.10
CA PHE A 422 21.36 -0.44 -16.05
C PHE A 422 21.88 0.71 -16.91
N LEU A 423 22.54 1.69 -16.29
CA LEU A 423 23.11 2.84 -17.01
C LEU A 423 24.15 2.40 -18.05
N GLY A 424 24.94 1.38 -17.76
CA GLY A 424 25.94 0.85 -18.67
C GLY A 424 25.30 0.22 -19.91
N ILE A 425 24.33 -0.68 -19.72
CA ILE A 425 23.61 -1.31 -20.83
C ILE A 425 22.80 -0.28 -21.63
N GLN A 426 22.10 0.62 -20.96
CA GLN A 426 21.34 1.70 -21.61
C GLN A 426 22.26 2.58 -22.48
N THR A 427 23.42 2.96 -21.95
CA THR A 427 24.40 3.78 -22.69
C THR A 427 24.91 3.06 -23.93
N LEU A 428 25.24 1.76 -23.81
CA LEU A 428 25.64 0.95 -24.96
C LEU A 428 24.52 0.93 -26.01
N TYR A 429 23.31 0.59 -25.59
CA TYR A 429 22.16 0.43 -26.48
C TYR A 429 21.75 1.71 -27.22
N ASP A 430 21.79 2.86 -26.53
CA ASP A 430 21.37 4.14 -27.10
C ASP A 430 22.42 4.74 -28.04
N ARG A 431 23.71 4.53 -27.75
CA ARG A 431 24.80 5.29 -28.41
C ARG A 431 25.82 4.45 -29.16
N TYR A 432 26.14 3.25 -28.72
CA TYR A 432 27.32 2.52 -29.21
C TYR A 432 27.00 1.33 -30.11
N LEU A 433 25.91 0.59 -29.83
CA LEU A 433 25.54 -0.58 -30.63
C LEU A 433 25.17 -0.15 -32.05
N ILE A 434 25.72 -0.84 -33.05
CA ILE A 434 25.44 -0.51 -34.45
C ILE A 434 23.95 -0.72 -34.75
N VAL A 435 23.36 0.25 -35.47
CA VAL A 435 21.98 0.22 -35.94
C VAL A 435 21.97 0.04 -37.45
N ASP A 436 21.25 -0.98 -37.94
CA ASP A 436 20.87 -1.06 -39.35
C ASP A 436 19.76 -0.04 -39.62
N LYS A 437 20.14 1.05 -40.30
CA LYS A 437 19.23 2.10 -40.78
C LYS A 437 18.73 1.86 -42.21
N LYS A 438 19.26 0.85 -42.90
CA LYS A 438 18.79 0.44 -44.25
C LYS A 438 17.57 -0.47 -44.11
N ALA A 439 17.45 -1.24 -43.03
CA ALA A 439 16.23 -1.96 -42.66
C ALA A 439 15.13 -1.02 -42.15
N LYS A 440 13.87 -1.31 -42.48
CA LYS A 440 12.68 -0.64 -41.92
C LYS A 440 11.79 -1.68 -41.24
N PRO A 441 11.50 -1.54 -39.93
CA PRO A 441 12.04 -0.53 -39.00
C PRO A 441 13.55 -0.68 -38.78
N ASN A 442 14.19 0.37 -38.27
CA ASN A 442 15.60 0.32 -37.89
C ASN A 442 15.80 -0.79 -36.85
N ARG A 443 16.90 -1.55 -36.95
CA ARG A 443 17.18 -2.68 -36.04
C ARG A 443 18.57 -2.60 -35.46
N ARG A 444 18.74 -2.99 -34.20
CA ARG A 444 20.07 -3.19 -33.63
C ARG A 444 20.75 -4.42 -34.25
N LEU A 445 22.02 -4.25 -34.62
CA LEU A 445 22.86 -5.33 -35.15
C LEU A 445 23.77 -5.94 -34.07
N GLU A 446 23.88 -5.34 -32.89
CA GLU A 446 24.86 -5.75 -31.90
C GLU A 446 24.23 -5.89 -30.52
N ALA A 447 24.62 -6.97 -29.84
CA ALA A 447 24.53 -7.10 -28.39
C ALA A 447 25.89 -6.72 -27.78
N PRO A 448 25.97 -6.44 -26.47
CA PRO A 448 27.20 -5.91 -25.87
C PRO A 448 28.45 -6.77 -26.13
N GLN A 449 28.37 -8.10 -26.04
CA GLN A 449 29.51 -8.97 -26.36
C GLN A 449 29.97 -8.86 -27.82
N LEU A 450 29.03 -8.72 -28.77
CA LEU A 450 29.37 -8.56 -30.19
C LEU A 450 30.06 -7.21 -30.42
N PHE A 451 29.59 -6.17 -29.74
CA PHE A 451 30.19 -4.84 -29.75
C PHE A 451 31.64 -4.86 -29.26
N TRP A 452 31.91 -5.45 -28.10
CA TRP A 452 33.27 -5.53 -27.55
C TRP A 452 34.21 -6.34 -28.45
N MET A 453 33.70 -7.41 -29.06
CA MET A 453 34.47 -8.19 -30.02
C MET A 453 34.78 -7.38 -31.29
N ARG A 454 33.80 -6.67 -31.88
CA ARG A 454 34.02 -5.80 -33.04
C ARG A 454 35.08 -4.75 -32.76
N VAL A 455 35.02 -4.09 -31.59
CA VAL A 455 36.01 -3.06 -31.23
C VAL A 455 37.41 -3.66 -31.15
N ALA A 456 37.55 -4.83 -30.51
CA ALA A 456 38.83 -5.54 -30.42
C ALA A 456 39.35 -5.95 -31.82
N MET A 457 38.49 -6.50 -32.68
CA MET A 457 38.82 -6.82 -34.06
C MET A 457 39.30 -5.59 -34.83
N GLY A 458 38.55 -4.49 -34.72
CA GLY A 458 38.83 -3.22 -35.40
C GLY A 458 40.19 -2.63 -35.05
N LEU A 459 40.61 -2.77 -33.80
CA LEU A 459 41.92 -2.30 -33.33
C LEU A 459 43.08 -3.20 -33.77
N CYS A 460 42.82 -4.49 -34.00
CA CYS A 460 43.82 -5.46 -34.41
C CYS A 460 43.84 -5.74 -35.93
N VAL A 461 43.14 -4.94 -36.76
CA VAL A 461 43.09 -5.11 -38.23
C VAL A 461 44.48 -5.08 -38.90
N ALA A 462 45.45 -4.39 -38.30
CA ALA A 462 46.80 -4.29 -38.84
C ALA A 462 47.82 -5.24 -38.18
N GLU A 463 47.40 -6.06 -37.21
CA GLU A 463 48.28 -7.03 -36.54
C GLU A 463 48.69 -8.15 -37.51
N LYS A 464 50.00 -8.44 -37.57
CA LYS A 464 50.57 -9.40 -38.54
C LYS A 464 50.71 -10.81 -37.98
N GLU A 465 50.96 -10.94 -36.68
CA GLU A 465 51.25 -12.21 -36.02
C GLU A 465 50.11 -12.57 -35.06
N ASN A 466 49.48 -13.72 -35.29
CA ASN A 466 48.37 -14.26 -34.50
C ASN A 466 47.31 -13.20 -34.12
N PRO A 467 46.72 -12.49 -35.09
CA PRO A 467 45.80 -11.39 -34.79
C PRO A 467 44.62 -11.84 -33.93
N GLU A 468 44.08 -13.05 -34.11
CA GLU A 468 42.98 -13.57 -33.31
C GLU A 468 43.34 -13.71 -31.83
N GLU A 469 44.58 -14.08 -31.50
CA GLU A 469 45.02 -14.18 -30.11
C GLU A 469 45.09 -12.81 -29.44
N ARG A 470 45.54 -11.79 -30.20
CA ARG A 470 45.56 -10.39 -29.75
C ARG A 470 44.15 -9.84 -29.57
N ILE A 471 43.26 -10.13 -30.52
CA ILE A 471 41.84 -9.76 -30.45
C ILE A 471 41.21 -10.37 -29.19
N ILE A 472 41.37 -11.68 -28.97
CA ILE A 472 40.81 -12.38 -27.81
C ILE A 472 41.40 -11.83 -26.50
N ALA A 473 42.71 -11.52 -26.46
CA ALA A 473 43.34 -10.93 -25.30
C ALA A 473 42.75 -9.54 -24.97
N LEU A 474 42.58 -8.67 -25.98
CA LEU A 474 41.98 -7.35 -25.80
C LEU A 474 40.49 -7.45 -25.42
N TYR A 475 39.74 -8.33 -26.09
CA TYR A 475 38.35 -8.63 -25.74
C TYR A 475 38.21 -9.08 -24.28
N ARG A 476 39.11 -9.93 -23.76
CA ARG A 476 39.12 -10.34 -22.34
C ARG A 476 39.31 -9.16 -21.40
N LEU A 477 40.08 -8.14 -21.78
CA LEU A 477 40.24 -6.92 -20.98
C LEU A 477 38.95 -6.09 -20.95
N TYR A 478 38.27 -5.93 -22.10
CA TYR A 478 36.98 -5.25 -22.18
C TYR A 478 35.89 -6.00 -21.39
N LYS A 479 35.73 -7.30 -21.68
CA LYS A 479 34.78 -8.20 -21.01
C LYS A 479 34.96 -8.17 -19.48
N GLY A 480 36.21 -8.19 -19.01
CA GLY A 480 36.54 -8.14 -17.58
C GLY A 480 36.49 -6.75 -16.95
N ARG A 481 36.07 -5.70 -17.69
CA ARG A 481 36.12 -4.27 -17.32
C ARG A 481 37.48 -3.78 -16.79
N ARG A 482 38.58 -4.44 -17.19
CA ARG A 482 39.94 -4.05 -16.78
C ARG A 482 40.50 -2.91 -17.62
N PHE A 483 39.90 -2.69 -18.78
CA PHE A 483 40.28 -1.64 -19.71
C PHE A 483 39.04 -1.17 -20.47
N CYS A 484 38.99 0.13 -20.78
CA CYS A 484 37.96 0.72 -21.61
C CYS A 484 38.62 1.76 -22.52
N SER A 485 38.36 1.67 -23.82
CA SER A 485 38.87 2.66 -24.77
C SER A 485 38.04 3.94 -24.73
N SER A 486 38.61 5.01 -25.28
CA SER A 486 37.90 6.29 -25.39
C SER A 486 36.66 6.17 -26.31
N THR A 487 35.69 7.05 -26.09
CA THR A 487 34.45 7.14 -26.89
C THR A 487 34.67 7.07 -28.41
N PRO A 488 35.56 7.86 -29.05
CA PRO A 488 35.75 7.78 -30.50
C PRO A 488 36.27 6.41 -30.95
N THR A 489 37.11 5.76 -30.14
CA THR A 489 37.57 4.39 -30.44
C THR A 489 36.41 3.40 -30.36
N LEU A 490 35.64 3.41 -29.28
CA LEU A 490 34.49 2.51 -29.11
C LEU A 490 33.44 2.68 -30.22
N PHE A 491 33.20 3.92 -30.64
CA PHE A 491 32.19 4.24 -31.64
C PHE A 491 32.63 3.85 -33.06
N ASN A 492 33.90 4.08 -33.41
CA ASN A 492 34.36 3.98 -34.79
C ASN A 492 35.19 2.71 -35.10
N SER A 493 35.71 1.99 -34.11
CA SER A 493 36.53 0.79 -34.36
C SER A 493 35.77 -0.27 -35.16
N GLY A 494 36.41 -0.75 -36.22
CA GLY A 494 35.83 -1.78 -37.11
C GLY A 494 34.83 -1.24 -38.12
N THR A 495 34.62 0.08 -38.20
CA THR A 495 33.76 0.73 -39.20
C THR A 495 34.57 1.23 -40.41
N MET A 496 33.89 1.56 -41.51
CA MET A 496 34.52 2.01 -42.77
C MET A 496 35.43 3.24 -42.60
N HIS A 497 35.04 4.19 -41.73
CA HIS A 497 35.82 5.39 -41.43
C HIS A 497 36.15 5.43 -39.93
N SER A 498 37.21 4.69 -39.58
CA SER A 498 37.64 4.51 -38.19
C SER A 498 38.36 5.75 -37.63
N GLN A 499 37.63 6.84 -37.30
CA GLN A 499 38.19 7.99 -36.58
C GLN A 499 38.31 7.68 -35.08
N LEU A 500 39.47 7.15 -34.66
CA LEU A 500 39.65 6.61 -33.31
C LEU A 500 40.06 7.64 -32.24
N SER A 501 40.49 8.83 -32.66
CA SER A 501 40.93 9.91 -31.76
C SER A 501 40.02 11.14 -31.92
N SER A 502 39.77 11.85 -30.83
CA SER A 502 38.99 13.10 -30.81
C SER A 502 39.76 14.28 -30.23
N CYS A 503 40.94 14.04 -29.64
CA CYS A 503 41.78 15.07 -29.05
C CYS A 503 42.91 15.41 -30.02
N TYR A 504 42.98 16.68 -30.40
CA TYR A 504 43.99 17.21 -31.31
C TYR A 504 44.65 18.41 -30.65
N LEU A 505 45.97 18.51 -30.76
CA LEU A 505 46.71 19.71 -30.42
C LEU A 505 47.16 20.36 -31.73
N TYR A 506 46.81 21.63 -31.89
CA TYR A 506 47.27 22.44 -33.01
C TYR A 506 48.23 23.50 -32.49
N LYS A 507 49.29 23.75 -33.26
CA LYS A 507 50.18 24.88 -33.07
C LYS A 507 49.90 25.87 -34.20
N VAL A 508 49.53 27.08 -33.83
CA VAL A 508 49.34 28.19 -34.77
C VAL A 508 50.60 29.05 -34.69
N ASP A 509 51.30 29.19 -35.81
CA ASP A 509 52.45 30.07 -35.93
C ASP A 509 51.98 31.52 -36.17
N ASP A 510 52.84 32.50 -35.88
CA ASP A 510 52.54 33.93 -36.01
C ASP A 510 52.65 34.39 -37.47
N SER A 511 51.80 33.84 -38.35
CA SER A 511 51.63 34.26 -39.74
C SER A 511 50.18 34.15 -40.19
N ILE A 512 49.78 34.99 -41.15
CA ILE A 512 48.40 34.99 -41.70
C ILE A 512 48.08 33.64 -42.34
N GLU A 513 49.05 33.00 -42.99
CA GLU A 513 48.87 31.70 -43.62
C GLU A 513 48.69 30.56 -42.59
N SER A 514 49.16 30.75 -41.36
CA SER A 514 49.05 29.75 -40.29
C SER A 514 47.80 29.91 -39.42
N ILE A 515 47.22 31.11 -39.35
CA ILE A 515 45.97 31.43 -38.63
C ILE A 515 44.78 31.05 -39.52
#